data_AF-A0A418NRS8-F1
#
_entry.id   AF-A0A418NRS8-F1
#
_cell.length_a   1.000
_cell.length_b   1.000
_cell.length_c   1.000
_cell.angle_alpha   90.00
_cell.angle_beta   90.00
_cell.angle_gamma   90.00
#
_symmetry.space_group_name_H-M   'P 1'
#
loop_
_entity.id
_entity.type
_entity.pdbx_description
1 polymer ?
#
loop_
_entity_poly.entity_id
_entity_poly.type
_entity_poly.pdbx_seq_one_letter_code
_entity_poly.pdbx_strand_id
1 'polypeptide(L)'
;MFSTSANQRPIESSVDWIADTLFGQAAVTICIIAVAFVGFSMLTGRLSIRTGARVILGCFVLLAAPVIATGVMGTWQGADQPAAPPVQAYDDLGARERLEPSTYTPFVQPSPEAEGEEN
;
A
#
# COMPACT_ATOMS: atom_id res chain seq x y z
N MET A 1 2.69 4.13 -32.75
CA MET A 1 2.11 3.04 -31.95
C MET A 1 3.26 2.22 -31.41
N PHE A 2 3.72 2.52 -30.20
CA PHE A 2 4.80 1.79 -29.55
C PHE A 2 4.16 0.96 -28.43
N SER A 3 3.91 -0.31 -28.70
CA SER A 3 3.57 -1.27 -27.65
C SER A 3 4.86 -1.66 -26.94
N THR A 4 5.27 -0.84 -25.98
CA THR A 4 6.34 -1.16 -25.04
C THR A 4 5.73 -2.09 -23.99
N SER A 5 6.10 -3.36 -24.08
CA SER A 5 5.78 -4.42 -23.12
C SER A 5 6.06 -3.94 -21.69
N ALA A 6 5.19 -4.30 -20.75
CA ALA A 6 5.20 -3.86 -19.36
C ALA A 6 6.54 -4.07 -18.60
N ASN A 7 7.46 -4.88 -19.14
CA ASN A 7 8.82 -5.08 -18.61
C ASN A 7 9.83 -3.96 -18.93
N GLN A 8 9.51 -3.03 -19.83
CA GLN A 8 10.47 -2.04 -20.37
C GLN A 8 10.26 -0.62 -19.81
N ARG A 9 9.45 -0.43 -18.75
CA ARG A 9 9.19 0.89 -18.14
C ARG A 9 9.69 1.05 -16.70
N PRO A 10 10.96 0.72 -16.37
CA PRO A 10 11.50 0.90 -15.02
C PRO A 10 11.50 2.36 -14.56
N ILE A 11 11.59 3.32 -15.49
CA ILE A 11 11.45 4.75 -15.17
C ILE A 11 10.05 5.08 -14.65
N GLU A 12 8.99 4.56 -15.28
CA GLU A 12 7.63 4.78 -14.76
C GLU A 12 7.44 4.14 -13.40
N SER A 13 7.89 2.89 -13.21
CA SER A 13 7.79 2.23 -11.92
C SER A 13 8.56 2.97 -10.82
N SER A 14 9.72 3.55 -11.15
CA SER A 14 10.48 4.37 -10.22
C SER A 14 9.76 5.69 -9.89
N VAL A 15 9.18 6.34 -10.90
CA VAL A 15 8.41 7.59 -10.73
C VAL A 15 7.14 7.33 -9.91
N ASP A 16 6.47 6.20 -10.12
CA ASP A 16 5.27 5.82 -9.36
C ASP A 16 5.60 5.58 -7.89
N TRP A 17 6.73 4.92 -7.57
CA TRP A 17 7.19 4.76 -6.19
C TRP A 17 7.53 6.10 -5.52
N ILE A 18 8.20 7.01 -6.24
CA ILE A 18 8.51 8.35 -5.72
C ILE A 18 7.21 9.12 -5.47
N ALA A 19 6.27 9.07 -6.42
CA ALA A 19 4.98 9.71 -6.30
C ALA A 19 4.19 9.14 -5.10
N ASP A 20 4.11 7.82 -4.96
CA ASP A 20 3.45 7.16 -3.84
C ASP A 20 4.06 7.54 -2.49
N THR A 21 5.39 7.62 -2.41
CA THR A 21 6.08 8.07 -1.20
C THR A 21 5.76 9.55 -0.88
N LEU A 22 5.72 10.41 -1.91
CA LEU A 22 5.49 11.84 -1.77
C LEU A 22 4.04 12.17 -1.38
N PHE A 23 3.07 11.49 -2.01
CA PHE A 23 1.64 11.65 -1.77
C PHE A 23 1.12 10.81 -0.58
N GLY A 24 1.84 9.78 -0.15
CA GLY A 24 1.48 8.89 0.96
C GLY A 24 2.05 9.34 2.31
N GLN A 25 3.27 8.91 2.64
CA GLN A 25 3.87 9.14 3.98
C GLN A 25 4.51 10.53 4.13
N ALA A 26 5.17 11.05 3.09
CA ALA A 26 5.80 12.37 3.16
C ALA A 26 4.77 13.48 3.35
N ALA A 27 3.63 13.41 2.64
CA ALA A 27 2.53 14.35 2.79
C ALA A 27 2.01 14.41 4.24
N VAL A 28 1.77 13.26 4.86
CA VAL A 28 1.24 13.18 6.23
C VAL A 28 2.23 13.75 7.25
N THR A 29 3.52 13.41 7.13
CA THR A 29 4.56 13.93 8.03
C THR A 29 4.71 15.45 7.96
N ILE A 30 4.70 16.04 6.76
CA ILE A 30 4.71 17.50 6.58
C ILE A 30 3.46 18.13 7.22
N CYS A 31 2.30 17.48 7.07
CA CYS A 31 1.07 17.93 7.71
C CYS A 31 1.20 17.96 9.24
N ILE A 32 1.79 16.93 9.84
CA ILE A 32 2.04 16.86 11.30
C ILE A 32 3.00 17.96 11.75
N ILE A 33 4.07 18.22 10.99
CA ILE A 33 5.01 19.32 11.29
C ILE A 33 4.29 20.67 11.31
N ALA A 34 3.41 20.92 10.33
CA ALA A 34 2.60 22.13 10.29
C ALA A 34 1.69 22.26 11.53
N VAL A 35 1.06 21.17 11.97
CA VAL A 35 0.25 21.14 13.21
C VAL A 35 1.10 21.46 14.44
N ALA A 36 2.32 20.92 14.52
CA ALA A 36 3.24 21.19 15.63
C ALA A 36 3.61 22.69 15.70
N PHE A 37 3.92 23.33 14.57
CA PHE A 37 4.18 24.77 14.51
C PHE A 37 2.96 25.60 14.94
N VAL A 38 1.74 25.16 14.63
CA VAL A 38 0.50 25.83 15.05
C VAL A 38 0.30 25.71 16.56
N GLY A 39 0.48 24.50 17.11
CA GLY A 39 0.45 24.27 18.56
C GLY A 39 1.50 25.14 19.28
N PHE A 40 2.70 25.25 18.72
CA PHE A 40 3.75 26.13 19.22
C PHE A 40 3.36 27.62 19.15
N SER A 41 2.74 28.06 18.05
CA SER A 41 2.23 29.44 17.91
C SER A 41 1.13 29.77 18.92
N MET A 42 0.36 28.76 19.34
CA MET A 42 -0.69 28.90 20.34
C MET A 42 -0.14 28.89 21.77
N LEU A 43 0.91 28.10 22.02
CA LEU A 43 1.68 28.10 23.28
C LEU A 43 2.42 29.43 23.50
N THR A 44 2.76 30.13 22.42
CA THR A 44 3.40 31.47 22.46
C THR A 44 2.49 32.56 23.08
N GLY A 45 1.24 32.22 23.43
CA GLY A 45 0.52 32.91 24.51
C GLY A 45 -0.12 34.26 24.18
N ARG A 46 -0.05 34.72 22.92
CA ARG A 46 -0.61 36.03 22.54
C ARG A 46 -1.35 36.09 21.19
N LEU A 47 -1.53 34.96 20.50
CA LEU A 47 -2.23 34.89 19.21
C LEU A 47 -3.64 34.29 19.36
N SER A 48 -4.63 35.00 18.80
CA SER A 48 -6.05 34.70 18.93
C SER A 48 -6.40 33.23 18.67
N ILE A 49 -7.16 32.61 19.57
CA ILE A 49 -7.64 31.21 19.50
C ILE A 49 -8.35 30.88 18.18
N ARG A 50 -8.91 31.89 17.51
CA ARG A 50 -9.53 31.78 16.19
C ARG A 50 -8.54 31.37 15.10
N THR A 51 -7.27 31.75 15.22
CA THR A 51 -6.23 31.39 14.24
C THR A 51 -5.82 29.93 14.41
N GLY A 52 -5.57 29.50 15.65
CA GLY A 52 -5.31 28.08 15.96
C GLY A 52 -6.45 27.17 15.51
N ALA A 53 -7.70 27.53 15.86
CA ALA A 53 -8.87 26.73 15.49
C ALA A 53 -9.07 26.58 13.97
N ARG A 54 -8.85 27.64 13.18
CA ARG A 54 -8.96 27.55 11.70
C ARG A 54 -7.90 26.64 11.09
N VAL A 55 -6.67 26.65 11.62
CA VAL A 55 -5.60 25.80 11.08
C VAL A 55 -5.79 24.34 11.47
N ILE A 56 -6.23 24.05 12.70
CA ILE A 56 -6.58 22.68 13.12
C ILE A 56 -7.70 22.12 12.22
N LEU A 57 -8.73 22.92 11.95
CA LEU A 57 -9.82 22.52 11.06
C LEU A 57 -9.31 22.25 9.63
N GLY A 58 -8.45 23.12 9.09
CA GLY A 58 -7.83 22.91 7.78
C GLY A 58 -6.99 21.63 7.71
N CYS A 59 -6.20 21.35 8.75
CA CYS A 59 -5.40 20.14 8.81
C CYS A 59 -6.27 18.88 8.87
N PHE A 60 -7.34 18.91 9.67
CA PHE A 60 -8.27 17.77 9.77
C PHE A 60 -8.92 17.46 8.42
N VAL A 61 -9.29 18.49 7.65
CA VAL A 61 -9.84 18.32 6.29
C VAL A 61 -8.78 17.76 5.33
N LEU A 62 -7.53 18.23 5.35
CA LEU A 62 -6.47 17.73 4.49
C LEU A 62 -6.15 16.24 4.73
N LEU A 63 -6.11 15.81 6.00
CA LEU A 63 -5.89 14.39 6.33
C LEU A 63 -7.13 13.52 6.09
N ALA A 64 -8.34 14.03 6.33
CA ALA A 64 -9.57 13.25 6.19
C ALA A 64 -10.05 13.12 4.73
N ALA A 65 -9.76 14.10 3.87
CA ALA A 65 -10.25 14.14 2.50
C ALA A 65 -9.93 12.88 1.67
N PRO A 66 -8.71 12.31 1.69
CA PRO A 66 -8.39 11.10 0.95
C PRO A 66 -9.23 9.89 1.40
N VAL A 67 -9.43 9.73 2.72
CA VAL A 67 -10.23 8.65 3.32
C VAL A 67 -11.71 8.77 2.95
N ILE A 68 -12.24 10.00 2.92
CA ILE A 68 -13.61 10.26 2.50
C ILE A 68 -13.77 9.99 1.00
N ALA A 69 -12.82 10.44 0.19
CA ALA A 69 -12.84 10.29 -1.26
C ALA A 69 -12.82 8.82 -1.68
N THR A 70 -11.94 8.00 -1.08
CA THR A 70 -11.89 6.56 -1.35
C THR A 70 -13.15 5.85 -0.87
N GLY A 71 -13.73 6.25 0.27
CA GLY A 71 -15.02 5.74 0.75
C GLY A 71 -16.17 6.02 -0.22
N VAL A 72 -16.26 7.23 -0.76
CA VAL A 72 -17.29 7.64 -1.72
C VAL A 72 -17.10 6.96 -3.08
N MET A 73 -15.85 6.88 -3.59
CA MET A 73 -15.57 6.19 -4.85
C MET A 73 -15.86 4.69 -4.76
N GLY A 74 -15.55 4.05 -3.62
CA GLY A 74 -15.81 2.63 -3.40
C GLY A 74 -17.30 2.28 -3.39
N THR A 75 -18.17 3.13 -2.83
CA THR A 75 -19.62 2.91 -2.87
C THR A 75 -20.20 3.16 -4.26
N TRP A 76 -19.64 4.14 -4.99
CA TRP A 76 -20.08 4.46 -6.34
C TRP A 76 -19.67 3.39 -7.37
N GLN A 77 -18.42 2.91 -7.33
CA GLN A 77 -17.92 1.85 -8.22
C GLN A 77 -18.64 0.50 -8.01
N GLY A 78 -19.17 0.25 -6.81
CA GLY A 78 -19.99 -0.93 -6.54
C GLY A 78 -21.31 -0.95 -7.33
N ALA A 79 -21.81 0.22 -7.79
CA ALA A 79 -23.02 0.31 -8.60
C ALA A 79 -22.78 -0.06 -10.08
N ASP A 80 -21.56 0.17 -10.57
CA ASP A 80 -21.14 -0.14 -11.94
C ASP A 80 -20.46 -1.51 -12.06
N GLN A 81 -20.40 -2.31 -10.99
CA GLN A 81 -19.91 -3.69 -11.03
C GLN A 81 -20.74 -4.44 -12.10
N PRO A 82 -20.18 -4.75 -13.28
CA PRO A 82 -20.88 -5.55 -14.26
C PRO A 82 -21.20 -6.85 -13.56
N ALA A 83 -22.47 -7.28 -13.58
CA ALA A 83 -22.86 -8.59 -13.07
C ALA A 83 -21.80 -9.57 -13.54
N ALA A 84 -21.05 -10.16 -12.58
CA ALA A 84 -19.89 -10.96 -12.90
C ALA A 84 -20.29 -11.86 -14.08
N PRO A 85 -19.53 -11.85 -15.20
CA PRO A 85 -19.87 -12.73 -16.32
C PRO A 85 -20.10 -14.10 -15.71
N PRO A 86 -21.20 -14.80 -16.09
CA PRO A 86 -21.59 -16.04 -15.43
C PRO A 86 -20.33 -16.85 -15.29
N VAL A 87 -19.89 -17.04 -14.04
CA VAL A 87 -18.72 -17.84 -13.76
C VAL A 87 -19.04 -19.15 -14.43
N GLN A 88 -18.36 -19.44 -15.53
CA GLN A 88 -18.37 -20.76 -16.10
C GLN A 88 -17.87 -21.59 -14.93
N ALA A 89 -18.78 -22.31 -14.27
CA ALA A 89 -18.39 -23.30 -13.30
C ALA A 89 -17.42 -24.18 -14.07
N TYR A 90 -16.14 -24.08 -13.75
CA TYR A 90 -15.17 -25.07 -14.18
C TYR A 90 -15.55 -26.34 -13.40
N ASP A 91 -16.65 -26.97 -13.81
CA ASP A 91 -17.11 -28.29 -13.36
C ASP A 91 -16.18 -29.40 -13.89
N ASP A 92 -15.15 -29.03 -14.66
CA ASP A 92 -14.20 -29.95 -15.27
C ASP A 92 -12.75 -29.64 -14.89
N LEU A 93 -12.49 -29.56 -13.58
CA LEU A 93 -11.19 -29.92 -13.03
C LEU A 93 -11.50 -30.79 -11.82
N GLY A 94 -11.46 -32.10 -12.03
CA GLY A 94 -11.73 -33.11 -10.99
C GLY A 94 -11.12 -32.71 -9.65
N ALA A 95 -11.87 -32.96 -8.58
CA ALA A 95 -11.53 -32.66 -7.18
C ALA A 95 -10.02 -32.60 -7.00
N ARG A 96 -9.50 -31.37 -6.88
CA ARG A 96 -8.07 -31.01 -6.77
C ARG A 96 -7.32 -32.18 -6.13
N GLU A 97 -6.57 -32.94 -6.93
CA GLU A 97 -5.77 -34.05 -6.40
C GLU A 97 -4.92 -33.43 -5.29
N ARG A 98 -5.09 -33.97 -4.08
CA ARG A 98 -4.45 -33.46 -2.86
C ARG A 98 -3.00 -33.18 -3.18
N LEU A 99 -2.61 -31.90 -3.04
CA LEU A 99 -1.23 -31.45 -3.17
C LEU A 99 -0.32 -32.46 -2.44
N GLU A 100 0.52 -33.16 -3.20
CA GLU A 100 1.57 -34.02 -2.63
C GLU A 100 2.41 -33.16 -1.69
N PRO A 101 2.59 -33.54 -0.40
CA PRO A 101 3.33 -32.74 0.55
C PRO A 101 4.75 -32.50 0.03
N SER A 102 5.16 -31.23 -0.09
CA SER A 102 6.51 -30.92 -0.58
C SER A 102 7.56 -31.32 0.44
N THR A 103 8.29 -32.40 0.18
CA THR A 103 9.51 -32.80 0.92
C THR A 103 10.72 -32.00 0.45
N TYR A 104 10.56 -30.69 0.25
CA TYR A 104 11.65 -29.80 -0.13
C TYR A 104 11.84 -28.75 0.95
N THR A 105 12.80 -28.98 1.85
CA THR A 105 13.28 -28.00 2.82
C THR A 105 14.64 -27.48 2.35
N PRO A 106 14.69 -26.39 1.57
CA PRO A 106 15.94 -25.87 0.97
C PRO A 106 16.99 -25.42 1.99
N PHE A 107 16.61 -25.32 3.26
CA PHE A 107 17.50 -24.98 4.37
C PHE A 107 18.05 -26.21 5.11
N VAL A 108 17.68 -27.42 4.70
CA VAL A 108 18.42 -28.64 5.03
C VAL A 108 19.42 -28.84 3.88
N GLN A 109 20.57 -28.18 4.00
CA GLN A 109 21.75 -28.71 3.31
C GLN A 109 22.10 -30.04 3.99
N PRO A 110 22.51 -31.09 3.25
CA PRO A 110 23.19 -32.20 3.89
C PRO A 110 24.36 -31.58 4.67
N SER A 111 24.35 -31.76 5.98
CA SER A 111 25.59 -31.74 6.76
C SER A 111 26.57 -32.63 5.99
N PRO A 112 27.86 -32.30 5.88
CA PRO A 112 28.84 -33.27 5.41
C PRO A 112 28.89 -34.41 6.43
N GLU A 113 28.00 -35.39 6.26
CA GLU A 113 28.10 -36.68 6.90
C GLU A 113 29.13 -37.47 6.10
N ALA A 114 30.33 -37.52 6.69
CA ALA A 114 31.27 -38.62 6.64
C ALA A 114 31.85 -39.00 5.27
N GLU A 115 33.03 -38.44 4.96
CA GLU A 115 33.98 -39.10 4.05
C GLU A 115 35.42 -38.94 4.57
N GLY A 116 36.08 -40.08 4.87
CA GLY A 116 37.54 -40.20 4.96
C GLY A 116 38.14 -40.19 6.37
N GLU A 117 38.94 -41.12 6.87
CA GLU A 117 39.34 -42.50 6.56
C GLU A 117 40.53 -42.74 7.53
N GLU A 118 40.50 -43.84 8.27
CA GLU A 118 41.61 -44.80 8.34
C GLU A 118 43.03 -44.31 8.74
N ASN A 119 43.46 -44.69 9.96
CA ASN A 119 44.79 -45.16 10.42
C ASN A 119 45.21 -44.56 11.78
#